data_AF-A0A1J1C8I4-F1
#
_entry.id   AF-A0A1J1C8I4-F1
#
_cell.length_a   1.000
_cell.length_b   1.000
_cell.length_c   1.000
_cell.angle_alpha   90.00
_cell.angle_beta   90.00
_cell.angle_gamma   90.00
#
_symmetry.space_group_name_H-M   'P 1'
#
loop_
_entity.id
_entity.type
_entity.pdbx_description
1 polymer ?
#
loop_
_entity_poly.entity_id
_entity_poly.type
_entity_poly.pdbx_seq_one_letter_code
_entity_poly.pdbx_strand_id
1 'polypeptide(L)'
;MIDKDIPFPMVADGAGNVGKVYGVYDENAGVELRGRFIIDPDGVIQAMEVLTPPVGRNIEETIRQVQAFQHVRATKGAEACPSGWQPGKKTLKPGPALVGNVWKEWLPKNDL
;
A
#
# COMPACT_ATOMS: atom_id res chain seq x y z
N MET A 1 -12.69 -22.37 -17.09
CA MET A 1 -12.90 -21.27 -16.12
C MET A 1 -13.90 -21.78 -15.11
N ILE A 2 -13.48 -21.98 -13.86
CA ILE A 2 -14.40 -22.34 -12.78
C ILE A 2 -15.18 -21.06 -12.46
N ASP A 3 -16.46 -21.09 -12.83
CA ASP A 3 -17.62 -20.30 -12.38
C ASP A 3 -17.46 -18.80 -12.03
N LYS A 4 -18.41 -18.00 -12.53
CA LYS A 4 -18.42 -16.52 -12.61
C LYS A 4 -18.50 -15.76 -11.27
N ASP A 5 -17.89 -16.25 -10.19
CA ASP A 5 -18.05 -15.69 -8.84
C ASP A 5 -16.91 -14.76 -8.39
N ILE A 6 -15.79 -14.72 -9.12
CA ILE A 6 -14.63 -13.89 -8.78
C ILE A 6 -14.52 -12.70 -9.76
N PRO A 7 -14.72 -11.45 -9.31
CA PRO A 7 -14.83 -10.29 -10.19
C PRO A 7 -13.47 -9.72 -10.66
N PHE A 8 -12.38 -10.45 -10.47
CA PHE A 8 -11.02 -10.02 -10.82
C PHE A 8 -10.19 -11.15 -11.44
N PRO A 9 -9.17 -10.83 -12.26
CA PRO A 9 -8.29 -11.83 -12.85
C PRO A 9 -7.51 -12.62 -11.79
N MET A 10 -7.44 -13.93 -11.98
CA MET A 10 -6.53 -14.80 -11.23
C MET A 10 -5.41 -15.26 -12.17
N VAL A 11 -4.16 -15.00 -11.77
CA VAL A 11 -2.97 -15.29 -12.57
C VAL A 11 -2.26 -16.50 -11.99
N ALA A 12 -1.70 -17.35 -12.85
CA ALA A 12 -0.86 -18.48 -12.45
C ALA A 12 0.62 -18.14 -12.66
N ASP A 13 1.46 -18.41 -11.65
CA ASP A 13 2.91 -18.25 -11.70
C ASP A 13 3.61 -19.56 -11.32
N GLY A 14 3.31 -20.64 -12.04
CA GLY A 14 3.83 -21.99 -11.68
C GLY A 14 5.36 -22.11 -11.70
N ALA A 15 6.08 -21.20 -12.37
CA ALA A 15 7.54 -21.14 -12.37
C ALA A 15 8.11 -20.19 -11.29
N GLY A 16 7.26 -19.47 -10.56
CA GLY A 16 7.66 -18.47 -9.57
C GLY A 16 8.36 -17.23 -10.15
N ASN A 17 8.26 -17.00 -11.46
CA ASN A 17 8.99 -15.92 -12.13
C ASN A 17 8.51 -14.54 -11.68
N VAL A 18 7.20 -14.38 -11.51
CA VAL A 18 6.61 -13.13 -11.01
C VAL A 18 6.99 -12.95 -9.54
N GLY A 19 6.83 -13.99 -8.71
CA GLY A 19 7.20 -13.95 -7.30
C GLY A 19 8.68 -13.56 -7.08
N LYS A 20 9.60 -14.07 -7.91
CA LYS A 20 11.03 -13.73 -7.86
C LYS A 20 11.30 -12.27 -8.21
N VAL A 21 10.66 -11.75 -9.26
CA VAL A 21 10.79 -10.33 -9.66
C VAL A 21 10.28 -9.39 -8.56
N TYR A 22 9.20 -9.77 -7.88
CA TYR A 22 8.62 -9.01 -6.78
C TYR A 22 9.29 -9.31 -5.41
N GLY A 23 10.29 -10.20 -5.36
CA GLY A 23 11.03 -10.53 -4.14
C GLY A 23 10.21 -11.26 -3.07
N VAL A 24 9.16 -11.97 -3.46
CA VAL A 24 8.24 -12.68 -2.54
C VAL A 24 8.25 -14.20 -2.71
N TYR A 25 9.04 -14.74 -3.64
CA TYR A 25 9.15 -16.18 -3.84
C TYR A 25 10.10 -16.82 -2.80
N ASP A 26 9.62 -17.88 -2.13
CA ASP A 26 10.44 -18.73 -1.27
C ASP A 26 10.96 -19.93 -2.07
N GLU A 27 12.26 -19.94 -2.37
CA GLU A 27 12.91 -21.00 -3.15
C GLU A 27 12.90 -22.35 -2.45
N ASN A 28 12.88 -22.39 -1.11
CA ASN A 28 12.87 -23.64 -0.35
C ASN A 28 11.48 -24.25 -0.31
N ALA A 29 10.46 -23.41 -0.14
CA ALA A 29 9.07 -23.84 -0.06
C ALA A 29 8.40 -23.98 -1.44
N GLY A 30 8.97 -23.39 -2.49
CA GLY A 30 8.43 -23.41 -3.84
C GLY A 30 7.11 -22.64 -4.00
N VAL A 31 6.90 -21.62 -3.17
CA VAL A 31 5.65 -20.83 -3.10
C VAL A 31 5.94 -19.36 -2.83
N GLU A 32 5.01 -18.48 -3.16
CA GLU A 32 5.09 -17.07 -2.77
C GLU A 32 4.66 -16.84 -1.31
N LEU A 33 5.37 -15.95 -0.62
CA LEU A 33 4.91 -15.29 0.59
C LEU A 33 3.67 -14.44 0.31
N ARG A 34 3.00 -13.95 1.36
CA ARG A 34 1.80 -13.11 1.23
C ARG A 34 2.18 -11.68 0.84
N GLY A 35 2.66 -11.49 -0.37
CA GLY A 35 2.98 -10.21 -0.97
C GLY A 35 1.74 -9.45 -1.43
N ARG A 36 1.73 -8.13 -1.23
CA ARG A 36 0.74 -7.21 -1.80
C ARG A 36 1.46 -5.94 -2.24
N PHE A 37 1.16 -5.48 -3.45
CA PHE A 37 1.75 -4.30 -4.06
C PHE A 37 0.65 -3.33 -4.49
N ILE A 38 0.83 -2.04 -4.18
CA ILE A 38 0.01 -0.95 -4.73
C ILE A 38 0.86 -0.30 -5.81
N ILE A 39 0.37 -0.36 -7.05
CA ILE A 39 1.05 0.16 -8.24
C ILE A 39 0.20 1.30 -8.79
N ASP A 40 0.82 2.45 -9.05
CA ASP A 40 0.11 3.60 -9.59
C ASP A 40 -0.09 3.51 -11.12
N PRO A 41 -0.85 4.44 -11.73
CA PRO A 41 -1.08 4.45 -13.17
C PRO A 41 0.19 4.62 -14.04
N ASP A 42 1.30 5.07 -13.46
CA ASP A 42 2.58 5.22 -14.16
C ASP A 42 3.45 3.95 -14.04
N GLY A 43 2.91 2.89 -13.40
CA GLY A 43 3.58 1.61 -13.21
C GLY A 43 4.56 1.61 -12.03
N VAL A 44 4.51 2.62 -11.16
CA VAL A 44 5.43 2.74 -10.01
C VAL A 44 4.81 2.09 -8.78
N ILE A 45 5.60 1.25 -8.09
CA ILE A 45 5.21 0.69 -6.79
C ILE A 45 5.20 1.80 -5.75
N GLN A 46 4.03 2.10 -5.20
CA GLN A 46 3.83 3.11 -4.15
C GLN A 46 3.89 2.51 -2.74
N ALA A 47 3.45 1.27 -2.59
CA ALA A 47 3.58 0.53 -1.34
C ALA A 47 3.68 -0.97 -1.58
N MET A 48 4.36 -1.65 -0.66
CA MET A 48 4.40 -3.11 -0.60
C MET A 48 4.22 -3.59 0.84
N GLU A 49 3.63 -4.76 1.00
CA GLU A 49 3.53 -5.49 2.27
C GLU A 49 3.86 -6.95 2.01
N VAL A 50 4.71 -7.54 2.85
CA VAL A 50 5.08 -8.96 2.79
C VAL A 50 4.85 -9.56 4.16
N LEU A 51 3.93 -10.52 4.24
CA LEU A 51 3.65 -11.28 5.46
C LEU A 51 4.03 -12.74 5.25
N THR A 52 4.52 -13.38 6.31
CA THR A 52 4.68 -14.84 6.35
C THR A 52 3.31 -15.52 6.38
N PRO A 53 3.20 -16.82 6.03
CA PRO A 53 1.93 -17.52 5.94
C PRO A 53 0.95 -17.45 7.13
N PRO A 54 1.38 -17.41 8.42
CA PRO A 54 0.45 -17.49 9.55
C PRO A 54 -0.41 -16.25 9.78
N VAL A 55 -0.09 -15.10 9.18
CA VAL A 55 -0.79 -13.83 9.42
C VAL A 55 -1.46 -13.33 8.14
N GLY A 56 -2.74 -13.01 8.23
CA GLY A 56 -3.52 -12.40 7.14
C GLY A 56 -3.26 -10.90 7.00
N ARG A 57 -3.49 -10.37 5.79
CA ARG A 57 -3.41 -8.93 5.50
C ARG A 57 -4.66 -8.20 6.00
N ASN A 58 -4.53 -6.92 6.28
CA ASN A 58 -5.67 -6.05 6.59
C ASN A 58 -6.20 -5.34 5.33
N ILE A 59 -7.44 -5.62 4.95
CA ILE A 59 -8.09 -5.01 3.78
C ILE A 59 -8.38 -3.52 4.01
N GLU A 60 -8.76 -3.12 5.22
CA GLU A 60 -9.06 -1.71 5.54
C GLU A 60 -7.81 -0.85 5.35
N GLU A 61 -6.65 -1.35 5.77
CA GLU A 61 -5.37 -0.66 5.54
C GLU A 61 -5.02 -0.58 4.06
N THR A 62 -5.36 -1.61 3.28
CA THR A 62 -5.16 -1.58 1.83
C THR A 62 -6.01 -0.49 1.17
N ILE A 63 -7.29 -0.40 1.52
CA ILE A 63 -8.20 0.62 0.99
C ILE A 63 -7.72 2.02 1.43
N ARG A 64 -7.35 2.18 2.70
CA ARG A 64 -6.84 3.45 3.25
C ARG A 64 -5.60 3.93 2.50
N GLN A 65 -4.63 3.04 2.26
CA GLN A 65 -3.42 3.37 1.51
C GLN A 65 -3.72 3.77 0.07
N VAL A 66 -4.61 3.04 -0.63
CA VAL A 66 -5.04 3.40 -1.99
C VAL A 66 -5.65 4.81 -2.01
N GLN A 67 -6.54 5.13 -1.07
CA GLN A 67 -7.16 6.45 -0.96
C GLN A 67 -6.12 7.54 -0.65
N ALA A 68 -5.15 7.27 0.22
CA ALA A 68 -4.08 8.21 0.54
C ALA A 68 -3.19 8.50 -0.68
N PHE A 69 -2.76 7.48 -1.42
CA PHE A 69 -1.99 7.68 -2.64
C PHE A 69 -2.78 8.38 -3.75
N GLN A 70 -4.08 8.10 -3.86
CA GLN A 70 -4.97 8.84 -4.77
C GLN A 70 -5.06 10.33 -4.40
N HIS A 71 -5.16 10.66 -3.10
CA HIS A 71 -5.16 12.05 -2.62
C HIS A 71 -3.84 12.77 -2.93
N VAL A 72 -2.71 12.13 -2.61
CA VAL A 72 -1.37 12.68 -2.92
C VAL A 72 -1.21 12.90 -4.42
N ARG A 73 -1.67 11.95 -5.26
CA ARG A 73 -1.65 12.08 -6.72
C ARG A 73 -2.54 13.23 -7.21
N ALA A 74 -3.77 13.34 -6.68
CA ALA A 74 -4.72 14.40 -7.06
C ALA A 74 -4.19 15.80 -6.72
N THR A 75 -3.47 15.93 -5.60
CA THR A 75 -2.82 17.18 -5.19
C THR A 75 -1.44 17.39 -5.83
N LYS A 76 -1.01 16.49 -6.72
CA LYS A 76 0.32 16.51 -7.36
C LYS A 76 1.47 16.58 -6.34
N GLY A 77 1.31 15.92 -5.19
CA GLY A 77 2.29 15.93 -4.11
C GLY A 77 2.31 17.20 -3.26
N ALA A 78 1.39 18.14 -3.47
CA ALA A 78 1.29 19.34 -2.63
C ALA A 78 0.83 19.04 -1.21
N GLU A 79 0.20 17.88 -0.99
CA GLU A 79 -0.24 17.41 0.31
C GLU A 79 0.31 16.01 0.61
N ALA A 80 0.54 15.75 1.89
CA ALA A 80 0.93 14.45 2.44
C ALA A 80 -0.09 13.98 3.49
N CYS A 81 -0.33 12.67 3.50
CA CYS A 81 -1.24 12.02 4.44
C CYS A 81 -0.45 11.56 5.68
N PRO A 82 -0.71 12.10 6.89
CA PRO A 82 -0.02 11.67 8.11
C PRO A 82 -0.40 10.23 8.52
N SER A 83 0.22 9.72 9.60
CA SER A 83 -0.07 8.37 10.11
C SER A 83 -1.56 8.20 10.41
N GLY A 84 -2.12 7.06 10.02
CA GLY A 84 -3.55 6.76 10.26
C GLY A 84 -4.53 7.62 9.43
N TRP A 85 -4.06 8.50 8.55
CA TRP A 85 -4.94 9.36 7.76
C TRP A 85 -6.00 8.56 6.99
N GLN A 86 -7.22 9.09 7.00
CA GLN A 86 -8.38 8.61 6.24
C GLN A 86 -9.02 9.78 5.48
N PRO A 87 -9.83 9.53 4.44
CA PRO A 87 -10.53 10.59 3.71
C PRO A 87 -11.27 11.57 4.64
N GLY A 88 -11.08 12.87 4.39
CA GLY A 88 -11.65 13.94 5.21
C GLY A 88 -10.82 14.36 6.42
N LYS A 89 -9.76 13.63 6.78
CA LYS A 89 -8.82 14.04 7.85
C LYS A 89 -7.81 15.08 7.38
N LYS A 90 -7.24 15.82 8.33
CA LYS A 90 -6.23 16.87 8.07
C LYS A 90 -5.01 16.27 7.37
N THR A 91 -4.60 16.88 6.27
CA THR A 91 -3.35 16.59 5.57
C THR A 91 -2.25 17.56 6.00
N LEU A 92 -1.02 17.27 5.58
CA LEU A 92 0.14 18.11 5.79
C LEU A 92 0.57 18.72 4.45
N LYS A 93 1.08 19.96 4.46
CA LYS A 93 1.72 20.57 3.29
C LYS A 93 3.24 20.45 3.44
N PRO A 94 3.91 19.58 2.66
CA PRO A 94 5.35 19.41 2.76
C PRO A 94 6.09 20.71 2.48
N GLY A 95 7.14 20.99 3.26
CA GLY A 95 8.01 22.14 3.05
C GLY A 95 9.10 22.24 4.12
N PRO A 96 10.14 23.06 3.91
CA PRO A 96 11.27 23.18 4.84
C PRO A 96 10.86 23.53 6.27
N ALA A 97 9.80 24.33 6.44
CA ALA A 97 9.28 24.71 7.75
C ALA A 97 8.76 23.52 8.57
N LEU A 98 8.34 22.43 7.91
CA LEU A 98 7.76 21.25 8.57
C LEU A 98 8.83 20.27 9.08
N VAL A 99 10.08 20.38 8.60
CA VAL A 99 11.19 19.52 9.02
C VAL A 99 11.44 19.68 10.52
N GLY A 100 11.31 18.59 11.28
CA GLY A 100 11.40 18.60 12.76
C GLY A 100 10.21 19.23 13.48
N ASN A 101 9.22 19.76 12.75
CA ASN A 101 8.09 20.52 13.29
C ASN A 101 6.72 19.86 13.01
N VAL A 102 6.67 18.66 12.42
CA VAL A 102 5.41 17.94 12.14
C VAL A 102 4.49 17.87 13.36
N TRP A 103 5.06 17.64 14.55
CA TRP A 103 4.33 17.54 15.82
C TRP A 103 3.54 18.80 16.20
N LYS A 104 3.93 19.97 15.68
CA LYS A 104 3.21 21.24 15.89
C LYS A 104 1.93 21.31 15.05
N GLU A 105 1.93 20.63 13.90
CA GLU A 105 0.83 20.64 12.94
C GLU A 105 -0.09 19.43 13.08
N TRP A 106 0.44 18.30 13.56
CA TRP A 106 -0.27 17.05 13.69
C TRP A 106 0.28 16.20 14.85
N LEU A 107 -0.61 15.62 15.64
CA LEU A 107 -0.27 14.70 16.73
C LEU A 107 -0.89 13.32 16.45
N PRO A 108 -0.19 12.22 16.76
CA PRO A 108 -0.73 10.86 16.56
C PRO A 108 -2.09 10.62 17.23
N LYS A 109 -2.30 11.22 18.40
CA LYS A 109 -3.56 11.10 19.16
C LYS A 109 -4.78 11.70 18.47
N ASN A 110 -4.59 12.54 17.44
CA ASN A 110 -5.71 13.16 16.73
C ASN A 110 -6.45 12.17 15.83
N ASP A 111 -5.81 11.03 15.52
CA ASP A 111 -6.31 10.01 14.60
C ASP A 111 -6.26 8.58 15.21
N LEU A 112 -6.07 8.48 16.53
CA LEU A 112 -6.24 7.25 17.32
C LEU A 112 -7.67 7.11 17.85
#